data_AF-A0AAW0KXY4-F1
#
_entry.id   AF-A0AAW0KXY4-F1
#
_cell.length_a   1.000
_cell.length_b   1.000
_cell.length_c   1.000
_cell.angle_alpha   90.00
_cell.angle_beta   90.00
_cell.angle_gamma   90.00
#
_symmetry.space_group_name_H-M   'P 1'
#
loop_
_entity.id
_entity.type
_entity.pdbx_description
1 polymer ?
#
loop_
_entity_poly.entity_id
_entity_poly.type
_entity_poly.pdbx_seq_one_letter_code
_entity_poly.pdbx_strand_id
1 'polypeptide(L)' 'MRQKGLLPDMFTTNMILNGFCKQGRMKAAIDLFMDMQRTGLSPDIVTYNTLIGGCCKAFDMVTADEL' A
#
# COMPACT_ATOMS: atom_id res chain seq x y z
N MET A 1 13.74 4.24 3.86
CA MET A 1 14.55 5.31 4.47
C MET A 1 13.63 6.17 5.33
N ARG A 2 13.86 6.27 6.64
CA ARG A 2 13.29 7.35 7.47
C ARG A 2 14.48 8.23 7.87
N GLN A 3 14.76 9.25 7.06
CA GLN A 3 15.74 10.28 7.42
C GLN A 3 15.00 11.36 8.21
N LYS A 4 15.56 11.71 9.37
CA LYS A 4 15.02 12.68 10.33
C LYS A 4 14.63 13.99 9.62
N GLY A 5 13.34 14.34 9.65
CA GLY A 5 12.86 15.72 9.41
C GLY A 5 11.72 15.89 8.42
N LEU A 6 11.45 14.94 7.53
CA LEU A 6 10.35 15.03 6.56
C LEU A 6 9.35 13.91 6.81
N LEU A 7 8.16 14.28 7.30
CA LEU A 7 7.01 13.38 7.29
C LEU A 7 6.71 13.05 5.82
N PRO A 8 6.58 11.76 5.44
CA PRO A 8 6.15 11.41 4.10
C PRO A 8 4.82 12.08 3.81
N ASP A 9 4.74 12.82 2.72
CA ASP A 9 3.46 13.34 2.25
C ASP A 9 2.57 12.20 1.70
N MET A 10 1.29 12.51 1.49
CA MET A 10 0.32 11.54 0.96
C MET A 10 0.77 10.94 -0.38
N PHE A 11 1.40 11.76 -1.24
CA PHE A 11 1.88 11.33 -2.54
C PHE A 11 2.99 10.28 -2.43
N THR A 12 4.01 10.55 -1.63
CA THR A 12 5.13 9.64 -1.38
C THR A 12 4.63 8.33 -0.78
N THR A 13 3.68 8.42 0.16
CA THR A 13 3.15 7.23 0.82
C THR A 13 2.32 6.37 -0.12
N ASN A 14 1.48 6.99 -0.96
CA ASN A 14 0.75 6.29 -2.02
C ASN A 14 1.68 5.64 -3.05
N MET A 15 2.79 6.29 -3.39
CA MET A 15 3.79 5.74 -4.30
C MET A 15 4.46 4.48 -3.72
N ILE A 16 4.83 4.50 -2.43
CA ILE A 16 5.39 3.33 -1.74
C ILE A 16 4.34 2.21 -1.63
N LEU A 17 3.10 2.55 -1.28
CA LEU A 17 1.99 1.61 -1.17
C LEU A 17 1.75 0.89 -2.50
N ASN A 18 1.69 1.63 -3.62
CA ASN A 18 1.59 1.05 -4.97
C ASN A 18 2.77 0.14 -5.30
N GLY A 19 3.99 0.52 -4.90
CA GLY A 19 5.18 -0.31 -5.04
C GLY A 19 5.04 -1.66 -4.32
N PHE A 20 4.54 -1.66 -3.09
CA PHE A 20 4.27 -2.89 -2.35
C PHE A 20 3.18 -3.74 -3.02
N CYS A 21 2.07 -3.15 -3.46
CA CYS A 21 1.01 -3.86 -4.18
C CYS A 21 1.54 -4.54 -5.46
N LYS A 22 2.36 -3.84 -6.26
CA LYS A 22 2.94 -4.38 -7.49
C LYS A 22 3.92 -5.53 -7.26
N GLN A 23 4.58 -5.55 -6.10
CA GLN A 23 5.49 -6.63 -5.71
C GLN A 23 4.76 -7.81 -5.04
N GLY A 24 3.42 -7.78 -4.94
CA GLY A 24 2.64 -8.80 -4.21
C GLY A 24 2.84 -8.74 -2.69
N ARG A 25 3.53 -7.70 -2.18
CA ARG A 25 3.86 -7.55 -0.75
C ARG A 25 2.71 -6.93 0.02
N MET A 26 1.54 -7.57 -0.04
CA MET A 26 0.31 -6.97 0.48
C MET A 26 0.32 -6.71 1.98
N LYS A 27 1.00 -7.56 2.77
CA LYS A 27 1.18 -7.31 4.21
C LYS A 27 1.87 -5.96 4.47
N ALA A 28 2.96 -5.67 3.75
CA ALA A 28 3.68 -4.40 3.90
C ALA A 28 2.86 -3.19 3.43
N ALA A 29 2.02 -3.36 2.39
CA ALA A 29 1.10 -2.31 1.94
C ALA A 29 0.04 -1.98 3.00
N ILE A 30 -0.52 -3.00 3.66
CA ILE A 30 -1.51 -2.84 4.74
C ILE A 30 -0.88 -2.19 5.97
N ASP A 31 0.32 -2.64 6.37
CA ASP A 31 1.05 -2.05 7.51
C ASP A 31 1.32 -0.56 7.27
N LEU A 32 1.67 -0.18 6.05
CA LEU A 32 1.86 1.24 5.67
C LEU A 32 0.55 2.02 5.71
N PHE A 33 -0.55 1.45 5.20
CA PHE A 33 -1.88 2.07 5.28
C PHE A 33 -2.31 2.32 6.73
N MET A 34 -2.07 1.37 7.64
CA MET A 34 -2.36 1.57 9.06
C MET A 34 -1.49 2.67 9.67
N ASP A 35 -0.22 2.77 9.28
CA ASP A 35 0.68 3.83 9.74
C ASP A 35 0.25 5.21 9.24
N MET A 36 -0.29 5.33 8.02
CA MET A 36 -0.90 6.57 7.51
C MET A 36 -2.02 7.03 8.46
N GLN A 37 -2.95 6.12 8.80
CA GLN A 37 -4.07 6.44 9.68
C GLN A 37 -3.59 6.84 11.09
N ARG A 38 -2.58 6.13 11.63
CA ARG A 38 -2.01 6.42 12.96
C ARG A 38 -1.25 7.73 13.03
N THR A 39 -0.67 8.18 11.92
CA THR A 39 0.08 9.44 11.83
C THR A 39 -0.79 10.65 11.47
N GLY A 40 -2.11 10.45 11.33
CA GLY A 40 -3.07 11.50 10.98
C GLY A 40 -3.10 11.84 9.49
N LEU A 41 -2.39 11.06 8.66
CA LEU A 41 -2.46 11.17 7.21
C LEU A 41 -3.74 10.47 6.73
N SER A 42 -4.75 11.25 6.33
CA SER A 42 -6.01 10.69 5.85
C SER A 42 -5.81 10.02 4.48
N PRO A 43 -6.02 8.69 4.36
CA PRO A 43 -6.01 8.03 3.06
C PRO A 43 -7.04 8.65 2.11
N ASP A 44 -6.68 8.78 0.84
CA ASP A 44 -7.51 9.34 -0.22
C ASP A 44 -8.02 8.26 -1.20
N ILE A 45 -8.78 8.68 -2.21
CA ILE A 45 -9.31 7.78 -3.24
C ILE A 45 -8.21 7.00 -3.97
N VAL A 46 -7.04 7.61 -4.17
CA VAL A 46 -5.89 6.95 -4.80
C VAL A 46 -5.37 5.83 -3.90
N THR A 47 -5.30 6.06 -2.59
CA THR A 47 -4.89 5.07 -1.60
C THR A 47 -5.79 3.83 -1.66
N TYR A 48 -7.11 4.02 -1.58
CA TYR A 48 -8.08 2.92 -1.58
C TYR A 48 -8.08 2.16 -2.90
N ASN A 49 -8.09 2.85 -4.04
CA ASN A 49 -8.03 2.22 -5.37
C ASN A 49 -6.76 1.38 -5.53
N THR A 50 -5.63 1.85 -5.00
CA THR A 50 -4.35 1.13 -5.06
C THR A 50 -4.39 -0.15 -4.22
N LEU A 51 -4.97 -0.11 -3.01
CA LEU A 51 -5.13 -1.29 -2.16
C LEU A 51 -6.07 -2.31 -2.79
N ILE A 52 -7.23 -1.87 -3.29
CA ILE A 52 -8.21 -2.75 -3.93
C ILE A 52 -7.57 -3.45 -5.15
N GLY A 53 -6.91 -2.68 -6.02
CA GLY A 53 -6.23 -3.23 -7.19
C GLY A 53 -5.08 -4.19 -6.83
N GLY A 54 -4.38 -3.95 -5.72
CA GLY A 54 -3.37 -4.86 -5.17
C GLY A 54 -3.98 -6.16 -4.65
N CYS A 55 -5.08 -6.08 -3.90
CA CYS A 55 -5.79 -7.24 -3.37
C CYS A 55 -6.34 -8.13 -4.49
N CYS A 56 -7.00 -7.56 -5.51
CA CYS A 56 -7.50 -8.34 -6.64
C CYS A 56 -6.40 -9.15 -7.32
N LYS A 57 -5.24 -8.52 -7.58
CA LYS A 57 -4.08 -9.21 -8.18
C LYS A 57 -3.51 -10.29 -7.27
N ALA A 58 -3.49 -10.07 -5.95
CA ALA A 58 -3.04 -11.08 -5.00
C ALA A 58 -3.97 -12.29 -4.98
N PHE A 59 -5.28 -12.09 -5.05
CA PHE A 59 -6.27 -13.17 -5.19
C PHE A 59 -6.09 -13.95 -6.50
N ASP A 60 -5.86 -13.26 -7.62
CA ASP A 60 -5.62 -13.91 -8.92
C ASP A 60 -4.35 -14.78 -8.87
N MET A 61 -3.28 -14.31 -8.21
CA MET A 61 -2.04 -15.08 -8.04
C MET A 61 -2.26 -16.36 -7.21
N VAL A 62 -2.99 -16.27 -6.09
CA VAL A 62 -3.29 -17.46 -5.27
C VAL A 62 -4.11 -18.47 -6.06
N THR A 63 -5.08 -18.00 -6.84
CA THR A 63 -5.93 -18.88 -7.67
C THR A 63 -5.12 -19.57 -8.78
N ALA A 64 -4.09 -18.91 -9.32
CA ALA A 64 -3.23 -19.48 -10.36
C ALA A 64 -2.28 -20.58 -9.84
N ASP A 65 -1.85 -20.52 -8.57
CA ASP A 65 -1.01 -21.56 -7.95
C ASP A 65 -1.81 -22.81 -7.53
N GLU A 66 -3.15 -22.74 -7.49
CA GLU A 66 -4.04 -23.85 -7.12
C GLU A 66 -4.57 -24.67 -8.31
N LEU A 67 -4.26 -24.27 -9.56
CA LEU A 67 -4.65 -24.96 -10.81
C LEU A 67 -3.47 -25.75 -11.43
#